data_AF-A0A2E0XG00-F1
#
_entry.id   AF-A0A2E0XG00-F1
#
_cell.length_a   1.000
_cell.length_b   1.000
_cell.length_c   1.000
_cell.angle_alpha   90.00
_cell.angle_beta   90.00
_cell.angle_gamma   90.00
#
_symmetry.space_group_name_H-M   'P 1'
#
loop_
_entity.id
_entity.type
_entity.pdbx_description
1 polymer ?
#
loop_
_entity_poly.entity_id
_entity_poly.type
_entity_poly.pdbx_seq_one_letter_code
_entity_poly.pdbx_strand_id
1 'polypeptide(L)'
;MWGAIITGLVAGLVIGKVTEFFTSHEYPPTQGIAKQATSGPATVIIEGVAVGMESTAIPVITIVVAIALSFYLPGGVSEPLMGLYGVGIAAVGMLATLGITLATDAYGPIADNAGGNAEMAELAPEVRHRTDQLDSLGNTTAATGKGFAIGSAALTALALLAAYIEEIRHGLIHSAHLDQLLIPGVGAVETLKVTLPQFMVYYNVTLINPKVLIGLFTGAVMAFYFCALTMKAVGRAAGAMVEEVRRQFKAHPGIMQRTEKPDYARCVEISTLGAQREMIYPSLIALVVPVLIGLVLGVAGVLGLLTGGLATGFVLAIMMANAGGAWDNAKKYVEGGAVGGKGSEAHKATVVGDTVGDPFKDTSGPSLNILIKLMSMVSVVFAGLIAKYGDILDNFLN
;
A
#
# COMPACT_ATOMS: atom_id res chain seq x y z
N MET A 1 12.18 -25.51 -2.30
CA MET A 1 12.09 -24.52 -1.20
C MET A 1 13.16 -23.43 -1.26
N TRP A 2 14.46 -23.75 -1.21
CA TRP A 2 15.53 -22.73 -1.30
C TRP A 2 15.38 -21.77 -2.50
N GLY A 3 15.03 -22.30 -3.67
CA GLY A 3 14.74 -21.47 -4.84
C GLY A 3 13.65 -20.42 -4.61
N ALA A 4 12.57 -20.75 -3.90
CA ALA A 4 11.49 -19.80 -3.59
C ALA A 4 11.95 -18.67 -2.66
N ILE A 5 12.79 -18.98 -1.65
CA ILE A 5 13.38 -17.97 -0.75
C ILE A 5 14.24 -16.98 -1.56
N ILE A 6 15.12 -17.51 -2.42
CA ILE A 6 16.01 -16.70 -3.26
C ILE A 6 15.20 -15.84 -4.24
N THR A 7 14.16 -16.41 -4.86
CA THR A 7 13.23 -15.66 -5.71
C THR A 7 12.63 -14.46 -4.99
N GLY A 8 12.15 -14.65 -3.75
CA GLY A 8 11.63 -13.58 -2.92
C GLY A 8 12.64 -12.48 -2.61
N LEU A 9 13.85 -12.87 -2.20
CA LEU A 9 14.95 -11.95 -1.92
C LEU A 9 15.31 -11.10 -3.15
N VAL A 10 15.50 -11.76 -4.31
CA VAL A 10 15.83 -11.08 -5.57
C VAL A 10 14.71 -10.15 -5.99
N ALA A 11 13.45 -10.58 -5.87
CA ALA A 11 12.30 -9.74 -6.17
C ALA A 11 12.28 -8.45 -5.33
N GLY A 12 12.61 -8.55 -4.03
CA GLY A 12 12.74 -7.38 -3.16
C GLY A 12 13.82 -6.41 -3.64
N LEU A 13 15.01 -6.92 -3.97
CA LEU A 13 16.11 -6.10 -4.49
C LEU A 13 15.75 -5.39 -5.80
N VAL A 14 15.08 -6.08 -6.72
CA VAL A 14 14.63 -5.49 -7.99
C VAL A 14 13.60 -4.38 -7.73
N ILE A 15 12.59 -4.63 -6.91
CA ILE A 15 11.58 -3.61 -6.56
C ILE A 15 12.25 -2.40 -5.91
N GLY A 16 13.19 -2.62 -5.00
CA GLY A 16 13.93 -1.54 -4.35
C GLY A 16 14.73 -0.69 -5.34
N LYS A 17 15.48 -1.33 -6.24
CA LYS A 17 16.28 -0.62 -7.27
C LYS A 17 15.43 0.12 -8.29
N VAL A 18 14.30 -0.44 -8.68
CA VAL A 18 13.36 0.26 -9.56
C VAL A 18 12.76 1.46 -8.85
N THR A 19 12.39 1.31 -7.57
CA THR A 19 11.85 2.41 -6.77
C THR A 19 12.86 3.54 -6.68
N GLU A 20 14.13 3.24 -6.33
CA GLU A 20 15.23 4.21 -6.33
C GLU A 20 15.37 4.95 -7.67
N PHE A 21 15.33 4.22 -8.80
CA PHE A 21 15.42 4.80 -10.14
C PHE A 21 14.30 5.82 -10.44
N PHE A 22 13.07 5.54 -10.00
CA PHE A 22 11.92 6.40 -10.26
C PHE A 22 11.76 7.54 -9.24
N THR A 23 12.35 7.44 -8.05
CA THR A 23 12.18 8.46 -7.01
C THR A 23 13.42 9.31 -6.76
N SER A 24 14.64 8.82 -6.99
CA SER A 24 15.85 9.61 -6.72
C SER A 24 16.02 10.74 -7.74
N HIS A 25 16.53 11.89 -7.27
CA HIS A 25 16.82 13.06 -8.10
C HIS A 25 18.06 12.89 -9.00
N GLU A 26 18.82 11.81 -8.81
CA GLU A 26 19.97 11.48 -9.65
C GLU A 26 19.54 10.94 -11.03
N TYR A 27 18.30 10.46 -11.15
CA TYR A 27 17.82 9.77 -12.34
C TYR A 27 16.87 10.61 -13.21
N PRO A 28 16.78 10.29 -14.51
CA PRO A 28 15.95 11.03 -15.46
C PRO A 28 14.47 11.20 -15.10
N PRO A 29 13.74 10.22 -14.53
CA PRO A 29 12.31 10.39 -14.24
C PRO A 29 12.02 11.58 -13.32
N THR A 30 12.72 11.65 -12.18
CA THR A 30 12.58 12.73 -11.19
C THR A 30 13.07 14.08 -11.74
N GLN A 31 14.18 14.07 -12.50
CA GLN A 31 14.68 15.27 -13.17
C GLN A 31 13.70 15.79 -14.24
N GLY A 32 12.96 14.89 -14.89
CA GLY A 32 11.89 15.21 -15.83
C GLY A 32 10.80 16.04 -15.16
N ILE A 33 10.30 15.59 -14.01
CA ILE A 33 9.31 16.31 -13.18
C ILE A 33 9.83 17.72 -12.82
N ALA A 34 11.08 17.82 -12.36
CA ALA A 34 11.66 19.12 -12.00
C ALA A 34 11.77 20.07 -13.21
N LYS A 35 12.09 19.56 -14.40
CA LYS A 35 12.13 20.37 -15.65
C LYS A 35 10.75 20.91 -16.03
N GLN A 36 9.69 20.13 -15.80
CA GLN A 36 8.30 20.56 -16.04
C GLN A 36 7.84 21.73 -15.16
N ALA A 37 8.55 22.01 -14.06
CA ALA A 37 8.25 23.12 -13.16
C ALA A 37 8.33 24.50 -13.85
N THR A 38 9.12 24.62 -14.93
CA THR A 38 9.17 25.84 -15.75
C THR A 38 7.85 26.17 -16.44
N SER A 39 6.99 25.18 -16.65
CA SER A 39 5.66 25.33 -17.26
C SER A 39 4.54 25.49 -16.20
N GLY A 40 4.89 25.41 -14.91
CA GLY A 40 3.99 25.64 -13.78
C GLY A 40 3.52 24.36 -13.06
N PRO A 41 2.64 24.49 -12.06
CA PRO A 41 2.25 23.37 -11.19
C PRO A 41 1.49 22.25 -11.91
N ALA A 42 0.68 22.58 -12.92
CA ALA A 42 -0.16 21.61 -13.61
C ALA A 42 0.67 20.54 -14.34
N THR A 43 1.73 20.96 -15.05
CA THR A 43 2.64 20.04 -15.75
C THR A 43 3.47 19.21 -14.80
N VAL A 44 3.86 19.75 -13.64
CA VAL A 44 4.52 18.98 -12.56
C VAL A 44 3.62 17.86 -12.06
N ILE A 45 2.34 18.13 -11.82
CA ILE A 45 1.38 17.12 -11.37
C ILE A 45 1.14 16.06 -12.47
N ILE A 46 0.96 16.49 -13.72
CA ILE A 46 0.75 15.54 -14.82
C ILE A 46 1.95 14.59 -14.95
N GLU A 47 3.17 15.13 -14.93
CA GLU A 47 4.39 14.34 -15.06
C GLU A 47 4.59 13.38 -13.88
N GLY A 48 4.37 13.82 -12.64
CA GLY A 48 4.53 12.93 -11.49
C GLY A 48 3.50 11.81 -11.43
N VAL A 49 2.25 12.06 -11.86
CA VAL A 49 1.26 10.99 -12.02
C VAL A 49 1.70 9.99 -13.10
N ALA A 50 2.19 10.48 -14.24
CA ALA A 50 2.68 9.63 -15.33
C ALA A 50 3.87 8.77 -14.90
N VAL A 51 4.87 9.36 -14.24
CA VAL A 51 6.02 8.65 -13.66
C VAL A 51 5.57 7.60 -12.65
N GLY A 52 4.60 7.94 -11.79
CA GLY A 52 4.00 7.00 -10.86
C GLY A 52 3.40 5.78 -11.56
N MET A 53 2.60 5.99 -12.62
CA MET A 53 2.00 4.91 -13.41
C MET A 53 3.06 4.05 -14.11
N GLU A 54 4.04 4.67 -14.75
CA GLU A 54 5.14 3.98 -15.44
C GLU A 54 5.95 3.10 -14.45
N SER A 55 6.20 3.61 -13.25
CA SER A 55 6.99 2.93 -12.22
C SER A 55 6.40 1.60 -11.75
N THR A 56 5.13 1.32 -12.05
CA THR A 56 4.46 0.07 -11.66
C THR A 56 4.84 -1.13 -12.53
N ALA A 57 5.31 -0.90 -13.77
CA ALA A 57 5.49 -1.96 -14.76
C ALA A 57 6.50 -3.03 -14.31
N ILE A 58 7.72 -2.63 -13.92
CA ILE A 58 8.77 -3.58 -13.54
C ILE A 58 8.44 -4.28 -12.21
N PRO A 59 7.94 -3.61 -11.16
CA PRO A 59 7.51 -4.27 -9.93
C PRO A 59 6.41 -5.31 -10.15
N VAL A 60 5.42 -5.03 -11.00
CA VAL A 60 4.35 -5.99 -11.34
C VAL A 60 4.92 -7.20 -12.06
N ILE A 61 5.76 -7.00 -13.08
CA ILE A 61 6.43 -8.09 -13.79
C ILE A 61 7.27 -8.92 -12.80
N THR A 62 7.96 -8.25 -11.89
CA THR A 62 8.79 -8.89 -10.86
C THR A 62 7.96 -9.80 -9.96
N ILE A 63 6.79 -9.33 -9.50
CA ILE A 63 5.87 -10.16 -8.70
C ILE A 63 5.30 -11.32 -9.52
N VAL A 64 4.94 -11.12 -10.78
CA VAL A 64 4.44 -12.20 -11.66
C VAL A 64 5.50 -13.30 -11.80
N VAL A 65 6.75 -12.93 -12.10
CA VAL A 65 7.86 -13.88 -12.19
C VAL A 65 8.13 -14.53 -10.83
N ALA A 66 8.09 -13.76 -9.74
CA ALA A 66 8.32 -14.26 -8.40
C ALA A 66 7.28 -15.32 -8.00
N ILE A 67 5.99 -15.06 -8.27
CA ILE A 67 4.90 -16.01 -8.02
C ILE A 67 5.13 -17.28 -8.86
N ALA A 68 5.41 -17.16 -10.16
CA ALA A 68 5.63 -18.32 -11.02
C ALA A 68 6.79 -19.19 -10.52
N LEU A 69 7.97 -18.59 -10.29
CA LEU A 69 9.14 -19.33 -9.84
C LEU A 69 8.95 -19.94 -8.45
N SER A 70 8.42 -19.16 -7.49
CA SER A 70 8.21 -19.64 -6.13
C SER A 70 7.10 -20.69 -6.01
N PHE A 71 6.13 -20.70 -6.93
CA PHE A 71 5.11 -21.74 -7.02
C PHE A 71 5.63 -23.03 -7.68
N TYR A 72 6.33 -22.91 -8.81
CA TYR A 72 6.73 -24.08 -9.60
C TYR A 72 7.99 -24.78 -9.08
N LEU A 73 9.00 -24.03 -8.62
CA LEU A 73 10.28 -24.63 -8.16
C LEU A 73 10.12 -25.62 -7.00
N PRO A 74 9.19 -25.43 -6.04
CA PRO A 74 8.94 -26.43 -4.99
C PRO A 74 8.08 -27.63 -5.41
N GLY A 75 7.61 -27.69 -6.67
CA GLY A 75 6.75 -28.77 -7.16
C GLY A 75 5.25 -28.44 -7.19
N GLY A 76 4.86 -27.17 -7.30
CA GLY A 76 3.46 -26.74 -7.33
C GLY A 76 2.59 -27.32 -8.46
N VAL A 77 3.21 -27.86 -9.52
CA VAL A 77 2.49 -28.56 -10.60
C VAL A 77 1.83 -29.84 -10.07
N SER A 78 2.57 -30.61 -9.28
CA SER A 78 2.13 -31.89 -8.73
C SER A 78 1.35 -31.70 -7.42
N GLU A 79 1.78 -30.75 -6.58
CA GLU A 79 1.18 -30.50 -5.27
C GLU A 79 0.92 -29.00 -5.10
N PRO A 80 -0.28 -28.50 -5.45
CA PRO A 80 -0.60 -27.07 -5.43
C PRO A 80 -0.38 -26.41 -4.06
N LEU A 81 -0.63 -27.13 -2.96
CA LEU A 81 -0.41 -26.62 -1.60
C LEU A 81 1.07 -26.35 -1.33
N MET A 82 1.97 -27.21 -1.80
CA MET A 82 3.41 -26.99 -1.70
C MET A 82 3.86 -25.80 -2.56
N GLY A 83 3.22 -25.58 -3.71
CA GLY A 83 3.43 -24.40 -4.55
C GLY A 83 3.03 -23.11 -3.82
N LEU A 84 1.82 -23.06 -3.24
CA LEU A 84 1.35 -21.90 -2.48
C LEU A 84 2.20 -21.64 -1.23
N TYR A 85 2.63 -22.71 -0.55
CA TYR A 85 3.61 -22.61 0.54
C TYR A 85 4.93 -22.01 0.06
N GLY A 86 5.40 -22.41 -1.12
CA GLY A 86 6.53 -21.80 -1.82
C GLY A 86 6.40 -20.29 -1.99
N VAL A 87 5.24 -19.81 -2.45
CA VAL A 87 4.97 -18.37 -2.60
C VAL A 87 4.99 -17.65 -1.25
N GLY A 88 4.39 -18.26 -0.22
CA GLY A 88 4.45 -17.72 1.15
C GLY A 88 5.88 -17.60 1.68
N ILE A 89 6.71 -18.61 1.43
CA ILE A 89 8.13 -18.60 1.81
C ILE A 89 8.95 -17.60 0.97
N ALA A 90 8.57 -17.32 -0.28
CA ALA A 90 9.16 -16.22 -1.04
C ALA A 90 8.85 -14.87 -0.41
N ALA A 91 7.65 -14.66 0.13
CA ALA A 91 7.32 -13.45 0.89
C ALA A 91 8.24 -13.28 2.12
N VAL A 92 8.51 -14.37 2.85
CA VAL A 92 9.47 -14.38 3.95
C VAL A 92 10.89 -14.07 3.46
N GLY A 93 11.30 -14.64 2.32
CA GLY A 93 12.59 -14.37 1.69
C GLY A 93 12.79 -12.90 1.32
N MET A 94 11.74 -12.24 0.81
CA MET A 94 11.76 -10.80 0.52
C MET A 94 11.98 -9.94 1.77
N LEU A 95 11.48 -10.40 2.92
CA LEU A 95 11.61 -9.72 4.22
C LEU A 95 12.79 -10.24 5.06
N ALA A 96 13.63 -11.15 4.54
CA ALA A 96 14.74 -11.72 5.30
C ALA A 96 15.78 -10.66 5.73
N THR A 97 15.90 -9.58 4.96
CA THR A 97 16.77 -8.43 5.25
C THR A 97 16.03 -7.27 5.92
N LEU A 98 14.82 -7.50 6.43
CA LEU A 98 13.96 -6.46 7.02
C LEU A 98 14.69 -5.61 8.08
N GLY A 99 15.55 -6.21 8.90
CA GLY A 99 16.30 -5.45 9.92
C GLY A 99 17.14 -4.32 9.32
N ILE A 100 17.79 -4.55 8.16
CA ILE A 100 18.58 -3.54 7.46
C ILE A 100 17.64 -2.55 6.75
N THR A 101 16.64 -3.05 6.03
CA THR A 101 15.70 -2.20 5.28
C THR A 101 14.94 -1.25 6.21
N LEU A 102 14.51 -1.73 7.38
CA LEU A 102 13.82 -0.93 8.38
C LEU A 102 14.75 0.12 9.01
N ALA A 103 16.02 -0.23 9.26
CA ALA A 103 17.00 0.74 9.75
C ALA A 103 17.25 1.87 8.72
N THR A 104 17.31 1.55 7.43
CA THR A 104 17.46 2.55 6.37
C THR A 104 16.20 3.39 6.12
N ASP A 105 15.03 2.82 6.35
CA ASP A 105 13.74 3.56 6.27
C ASP A 105 13.60 4.52 7.46
N ALA A 106 13.83 4.02 8.69
CA ALA A 106 13.78 4.81 9.92
C ALA A 106 14.82 5.94 9.98
N TYR A 107 15.92 5.81 9.21
CA TYR A 107 16.92 6.85 9.07
C TYR A 107 16.33 8.16 8.49
N GLY A 108 15.40 8.09 7.55
CA GLY A 108 14.83 9.27 6.88
C GLY A 108 14.13 10.23 7.84
N PRO A 109 13.11 9.79 8.61
CA PRO A 109 12.44 10.63 9.60
C PRO A 109 13.35 11.19 10.69
N ILE A 110 14.47 10.51 11.01
CA ILE A 110 15.47 11.02 11.96
C ILE A 110 16.23 12.20 11.33
N ALA A 111 16.63 12.08 10.06
CA ALA A 111 17.30 13.15 9.32
C ALA A 111 16.39 14.37 9.12
N ASP A 112 15.12 14.17 8.78
CA ASP A 112 14.12 15.24 8.65
C ASP A 112 13.95 16.02 9.96
N ASN A 113 13.72 15.32 11.08
CA ASN A 113 13.63 15.94 12.40
C ASN A 113 14.90 16.69 12.81
N ALA A 114 16.09 16.14 12.49
CA ALA A 114 17.35 16.83 12.74
C ALA A 114 17.44 18.14 11.95
N GLY A 115 16.99 18.13 10.70
CA GLY A 115 16.90 19.32 9.86
C GLY A 115 15.91 20.36 10.42
N GLY A 116 14.71 19.93 10.83
CA GLY A 116 13.72 20.82 11.44
C GLY A 116 14.24 21.47 12.73
N ASN A 117 14.91 20.69 13.59
CA ASN A 117 15.54 21.21 14.81
C ASN A 117 16.67 22.20 14.50
N ALA A 118 17.48 21.95 13.47
CA ALA A 118 18.54 22.87 13.05
C ALA A 118 17.99 24.23 12.60
N GLU A 119 16.88 24.22 11.85
CA GLU A 119 16.19 25.44 11.41
C GLU A 119 15.55 26.18 12.59
N MET A 120 14.82 25.47 13.47
CA MET A 120 14.15 26.06 14.63
C MET A 120 15.13 26.61 15.69
N ALA A 121 16.34 26.05 15.78
CA ALA A 121 17.39 26.50 16.68
C ALA A 121 18.35 27.54 16.05
N GLU A 122 18.07 28.00 14.82
CA GLU A 122 18.87 28.98 14.08
C GLU A 122 20.36 28.59 13.99
N LEU A 123 20.65 27.30 13.79
CA LEU A 123 22.01 26.82 13.65
C LEU A 123 22.66 27.32 12.34
N ALA A 124 23.99 27.21 12.27
CA ALA A 124 24.75 27.64 11.09
C ALA A 124 24.21 26.98 9.79
N PRO A 125 24.20 27.70 8.65
CA PRO A 125 23.66 27.17 7.38
C PRO A 125 24.30 25.85 6.91
N GLU A 126 25.56 25.61 7.28
CA GLU A 126 26.25 24.35 7.00
C GLU A 126 25.57 23.14 7.65
N VAL A 127 25.00 23.30 8.86
CA VAL A 127 24.25 22.24 9.54
C VAL A 127 22.99 21.90 8.74
N ARG A 128 22.24 22.92 8.29
CA ARG A 128 21.03 22.74 7.48
C ARG A 128 21.35 22.10 6.13
N HIS A 129 22.44 22.53 5.47
CA HIS A 129 22.88 21.93 4.22
C HIS A 129 23.22 20.44 4.39
N ARG A 130 23.93 20.07 5.46
CA ARG A 130 24.21 18.65 5.76
C ARG A 130 22.92 17.89 6.01
N THR A 131 22.00 18.39 6.84
CA THR A 131 20.73 17.71 7.10
C THR A 131 19.85 17.58 5.84
N ASP A 132 19.84 18.58 4.96
CA ASP A 132 19.08 18.54 3.70
C ASP A 132 19.59 17.41 2.77
N GLN A 133 20.91 17.15 2.77
CA GLN A 133 21.49 16.02 2.03
C GLN A 133 21.08 14.67 2.64
N LEU A 134 21.10 14.54 3.97
CA LEU A 134 20.68 13.32 4.67
C LEU A 134 19.18 13.05 4.48
N ASP A 135 18.35 14.09 4.51
CA ASP A 135 16.90 14.04 4.29
C ASP A 135 16.57 13.58 2.86
N SER A 136 17.25 14.12 1.84
CA SER A 136 17.03 13.65 0.46
C SER A 136 17.39 12.19 0.25
N LEU A 137 18.46 11.70 0.90
CA LEU A 137 18.77 10.27 0.93
C LEU A 137 17.65 9.49 1.65
N GLY A 138 17.19 9.99 2.79
CA GLY A 138 16.09 9.46 3.58
C GLY A 138 14.78 9.28 2.80
N ASN A 139 14.43 10.24 1.94
CA ASN A 139 13.24 10.16 1.09
C ASN A 139 13.33 8.99 0.09
N THR A 140 14.52 8.75 -0.44
CA THR A 140 14.78 7.63 -1.37
C THR A 140 14.76 6.30 -0.64
N THR A 141 15.35 6.20 0.56
CA THR A 141 15.33 4.97 1.35
C THR A 141 13.93 4.67 1.87
N ALA A 142 13.13 5.69 2.21
CA ALA A 142 11.73 5.53 2.61
C ALA A 142 10.86 5.02 1.46
N ALA A 143 11.02 5.56 0.24
CA ALA A 143 10.35 5.04 -0.94
C ALA A 143 10.71 3.57 -1.19
N THR A 144 12.01 3.24 -1.10
CA THR A 144 12.50 1.86 -1.22
C THR A 144 11.86 0.94 -0.17
N GLY A 145 11.85 1.35 1.11
CA GLY A 145 11.21 0.61 2.20
C GLY A 145 9.72 0.36 1.95
N LYS A 146 8.99 1.38 1.48
CA LYS A 146 7.58 1.26 1.05
C LYS A 146 7.44 0.25 -0.09
N GLY A 147 8.32 0.29 -1.09
CA GLY A 147 8.36 -0.69 -2.19
C GLY A 147 8.51 -2.14 -1.70
N PHE A 148 9.43 -2.40 -0.77
CA PHE A 148 9.61 -3.72 -0.14
C PHE A 148 8.36 -4.15 0.64
N ALA A 149 7.78 -3.25 1.43
CA ALA A 149 6.58 -3.53 2.21
C ALA A 149 5.37 -3.87 1.31
N ILE A 150 5.22 -3.16 0.19
CA ILE A 150 4.15 -3.38 -0.79
C ILE A 150 4.39 -4.67 -1.59
N GLY A 151 5.62 -4.91 -2.06
CA GLY A 151 6.00 -6.15 -2.76
C GLY A 151 5.77 -7.41 -1.94
N SER A 152 6.18 -7.39 -0.67
CA SER A 152 6.01 -8.53 0.23
C SER A 152 4.53 -8.79 0.51
N ALA A 153 3.72 -7.73 0.61
CA ALA A 153 2.27 -7.83 0.76
C ALA A 153 1.63 -8.65 -0.35
N ALA A 154 2.06 -8.46 -1.60
CA ALA A 154 1.48 -9.16 -2.72
C ALA A 154 1.74 -10.67 -2.66
N LEU A 155 2.97 -11.07 -2.32
CA LEU A 155 3.31 -12.48 -2.13
C LEU A 155 2.62 -13.08 -0.90
N THR A 156 2.56 -12.34 0.21
CA THR A 156 1.87 -12.76 1.44
C THR A 156 0.37 -12.95 1.22
N ALA A 157 -0.28 -12.07 0.46
CA ALA A 157 -1.72 -12.15 0.22
C ALA A 157 -2.11 -13.47 -0.48
N LEU A 158 -1.28 -13.99 -1.39
CA LEU A 158 -1.51 -15.30 -2.00
C LEU A 158 -1.41 -16.44 -0.98
N ALA A 159 -0.47 -16.36 -0.05
CA ALA A 159 -0.37 -17.32 1.05
C ALA A 159 -1.58 -17.23 2.00
N LEU A 160 -2.08 -16.02 2.26
CA LEU A 160 -3.29 -15.81 3.07
C LEU A 160 -4.56 -16.33 2.37
N LEU A 161 -4.63 -16.31 1.03
CA LEU A 161 -5.71 -16.98 0.30
C LEU A 161 -5.70 -18.49 0.53
N ALA A 162 -4.52 -19.12 0.56
CA ALA A 162 -4.39 -20.54 0.89
C ALA A 162 -4.82 -20.81 2.35
N ALA A 163 -4.38 -19.97 3.28
CA ALA A 163 -4.76 -20.06 4.70
C ALA A 163 -6.27 -19.88 4.90
N TYR A 164 -6.91 -18.97 4.15
CA TYR A 164 -8.35 -18.80 4.19
C TYR A 164 -9.10 -20.08 3.80
N ILE A 165 -8.66 -20.77 2.75
CA ILE A 165 -9.30 -22.03 2.32
C ILE A 165 -9.12 -23.13 3.36
N GLU A 166 -7.96 -23.19 4.01
CA GLU A 166 -7.70 -24.11 5.13
C GLU A 166 -8.66 -23.83 6.31
N GLU A 167 -8.81 -22.57 6.68
CA GLU A 167 -9.74 -22.19 7.75
C GLU A 167 -11.21 -22.43 7.37
N ILE A 168 -11.57 -22.30 6.09
CA ILE A 168 -12.90 -22.72 5.61
C ILE A 168 -13.08 -24.22 5.80
N ARG A 169 -12.08 -25.05 5.48
CA ARG A 169 -12.13 -26.51 5.73
C ARG A 169 -12.38 -26.81 7.20
N HIS A 170 -11.64 -26.18 8.11
CA HIS A 170 -11.87 -26.33 9.55
C HIS A 170 -13.25 -25.84 9.99
N GLY A 171 -13.70 -24.72 9.43
CA GLY A 171 -15.02 -24.14 9.65
C GLY A 171 -16.15 -25.09 9.27
N LEU A 172 -16.04 -25.77 8.13
CA LEU A 172 -17.02 -26.75 7.68
C LEU A 172 -17.17 -27.92 8.67
N ILE A 173 -16.06 -28.42 9.22
CA ILE A 173 -16.07 -29.55 10.16
C ILE A 173 -16.60 -29.10 11.52
N HIS A 174 -16.01 -28.06 12.10
CA HIS A 174 -16.29 -27.69 13.49
C HIS A 174 -17.55 -26.84 13.66
N SER A 175 -17.85 -25.96 12.70
CA SER A 175 -18.97 -25.01 12.81
C SER A 175 -20.22 -25.50 12.08
N ALA A 176 -20.05 -26.08 10.89
CA ALA A 176 -21.16 -26.56 10.05
C ALA A 176 -21.44 -28.07 10.21
N HIS A 177 -20.58 -28.83 10.90
CA HIS A 177 -20.71 -30.29 11.10
C HIS A 177 -20.79 -31.08 9.79
N LEU A 178 -20.02 -30.64 8.78
CA LEU A 178 -19.91 -31.29 7.47
C LEU A 178 -18.62 -32.10 7.40
N ASP A 179 -18.67 -33.37 7.83
CA ASP A 179 -17.53 -34.30 7.79
C ASP A 179 -17.23 -34.83 6.38
N GLN A 180 -18.21 -34.75 5.48
CA GLN A 180 -18.08 -35.11 4.08
C GLN A 180 -18.71 -34.06 3.18
N LEU A 181 -18.03 -33.74 2.07
CA LEU A 181 -18.53 -32.88 1.01
C LEU A 181 -18.84 -33.70 -0.24
N LEU A 182 -19.98 -33.42 -0.86
CA LEU A 182 -20.32 -33.97 -2.16
C LEU A 182 -19.69 -33.10 -3.25
N ILE A 183 -18.59 -33.57 -3.81
CA ILE A 183 -17.85 -32.84 -4.86
C ILE A 183 -18.42 -33.22 -6.24
N PRO A 184 -18.88 -32.25 -7.04
CA PRO A 184 -19.34 -32.52 -8.41
C PRO A 184 -18.30 -33.30 -9.23
N GLY A 185 -18.71 -34.41 -9.84
CA GLY A 185 -17.86 -35.26 -10.68
C GLY A 185 -16.91 -36.21 -9.94
N VAL A 186 -16.85 -36.16 -8.60
CA VAL A 186 -16.01 -37.07 -7.78
C VAL A 186 -16.86 -37.91 -6.83
N GLY A 187 -17.87 -37.32 -6.18
CA GLY A 187 -18.69 -37.97 -5.17
C GLY A 187 -18.38 -37.47 -3.75
N ALA A 188 -18.75 -38.26 -2.74
CA ALA A 188 -18.55 -37.90 -1.34
C ALA A 188 -17.07 -38.04 -0.97
N VAL A 189 -16.47 -36.96 -0.48
CA VAL A 189 -15.08 -36.91 -0.01
C VAL A 189 -15.07 -36.40 1.42
N GLU A 190 -14.28 -37.04 2.28
CA GLU A 190 -14.05 -36.57 3.65
C GLU A 190 -13.48 -35.14 3.63
N THR A 191 -14.10 -34.21 4.35
CA THR A 191 -13.78 -32.77 4.29
C THR A 191 -12.29 -32.49 4.55
N LEU A 192 -11.67 -33.25 5.46
CA LEU A 192 -10.23 -33.19 5.76
C LEU A 192 -9.33 -33.53 4.57
N LYS A 193 -9.80 -34.35 3.64
CA LYS A 193 -9.05 -34.84 2.48
C LYS A 193 -9.40 -34.10 1.19
N VAL A 194 -10.31 -33.12 1.24
CA VAL A 194 -10.67 -32.32 0.07
C VAL A 194 -9.46 -31.50 -0.38
N THR A 195 -9.02 -31.78 -1.59
CA THR A 195 -7.90 -31.07 -2.23
C THR A 195 -8.31 -29.66 -2.65
N LEU A 196 -7.33 -28.79 -2.85
CA LEU A 196 -7.59 -27.41 -3.29
C LEU A 196 -8.39 -27.33 -4.60
N PRO A 197 -8.09 -28.10 -5.68
CA PRO A 197 -8.91 -28.10 -6.88
C PRO A 197 -10.36 -28.54 -6.63
N GLN A 198 -10.57 -29.54 -5.78
CA GLN A 198 -11.91 -30.00 -5.41
C GLN A 198 -12.68 -28.91 -4.65
N PHE A 199 -12.00 -28.13 -3.79
CA PHE A 199 -12.59 -26.96 -3.14
C PHE A 199 -13.03 -25.89 -4.15
N MET A 200 -12.20 -25.63 -5.18
CA MET A 200 -12.55 -24.69 -6.24
C MET A 200 -13.78 -25.17 -7.02
N VAL A 201 -13.91 -26.48 -7.27
CA VAL A 201 -15.10 -27.06 -7.90
C VAL A 201 -16.32 -26.97 -6.98
N TYR A 202 -16.18 -27.32 -5.70
CA TYR A 202 -17.27 -27.30 -4.72
C TYR A 202 -17.89 -25.91 -4.57
N TYR A 203 -17.05 -24.87 -4.43
CA TYR A 203 -17.52 -23.48 -4.34
C TYR A 203 -17.71 -22.79 -5.70
N ASN A 204 -17.57 -23.52 -6.81
CA ASN A 204 -17.65 -22.99 -8.18
C ASN A 204 -16.78 -21.74 -8.39
N VAL A 205 -15.52 -21.77 -7.93
CA VAL A 205 -14.57 -20.65 -8.04
C VAL A 205 -14.02 -20.62 -9.45
N THR A 206 -14.75 -19.99 -10.36
CA THR A 206 -14.35 -19.78 -11.76
C THR A 206 -14.49 -18.31 -12.13
N LEU A 207 -13.72 -17.84 -13.12
CA LEU A 207 -13.82 -16.45 -13.60
C LEU A 207 -15.18 -16.12 -14.24
N ILE A 208 -15.96 -17.13 -14.60
CA ILE A 208 -17.28 -16.98 -15.20
C ILE A 208 -18.39 -17.03 -14.13
N ASN A 209 -18.07 -17.40 -12.88
CA ASN A 209 -19.02 -17.32 -11.78
C ASN A 209 -19.27 -15.85 -11.42
N PRO A 210 -20.53 -15.36 -11.51
CA PRO A 210 -20.87 -13.99 -11.15
C PRO A 210 -20.45 -13.60 -9.72
N LYS A 211 -20.51 -14.51 -8.75
CA LYS A 211 -20.07 -14.24 -7.36
C LYS A 211 -18.60 -13.85 -7.29
N VAL A 212 -17.75 -14.57 -8.03
CA VAL A 212 -16.31 -14.30 -8.12
C VAL A 212 -16.07 -12.96 -8.79
N LEU A 213 -16.77 -12.66 -9.90
CA LEU A 213 -16.64 -11.38 -10.60
C LEU A 213 -17.11 -10.19 -9.77
N ILE A 214 -18.26 -10.31 -9.09
CA ILE A 214 -18.77 -9.28 -8.17
C ILE A 214 -17.77 -9.04 -7.05
N GLY A 215 -17.26 -10.11 -6.43
CA GLY A 215 -16.19 -10.03 -5.45
C GLY A 215 -14.97 -9.29 -5.99
N LEU A 216 -14.48 -9.69 -7.18
CA LEU A 216 -13.30 -9.10 -7.81
C LEU A 216 -13.43 -7.60 -8.06
N PHE A 217 -14.54 -7.15 -8.66
CA PHE A 217 -14.78 -5.72 -8.87
C PHE A 217 -14.97 -4.97 -7.55
N THR A 218 -15.58 -5.60 -6.54
CA THR A 218 -15.68 -5.03 -5.19
C THR A 218 -14.29 -4.84 -4.58
N GLY A 219 -13.39 -5.82 -4.74
CA GLY A 219 -12.02 -5.72 -4.25
C GLY A 219 -11.24 -4.60 -4.94
N ALA A 220 -11.40 -4.48 -6.26
CA ALA A 220 -10.77 -3.43 -7.04
C ALA A 220 -11.25 -2.03 -6.62
N VAL A 221 -12.57 -1.83 -6.46
CA VAL A 221 -13.12 -0.53 -6.05
C VAL A 221 -12.74 -0.19 -4.62
N MET A 222 -12.59 -1.19 -3.74
CA MET A 222 -12.16 -0.98 -2.35
C MET A 222 -10.80 -0.31 -2.27
N ALA A 223 -9.84 -0.66 -3.13
CA ALA A 223 -8.54 0.00 -3.17
C ALA A 223 -8.67 1.50 -3.51
N PHE A 224 -9.38 1.83 -4.59
CA PHE A 224 -9.58 3.22 -5.00
C PHE A 224 -10.42 4.02 -4.00
N TYR A 225 -11.48 3.42 -3.48
CA TYR A 225 -12.37 4.08 -2.53
C TYR A 225 -11.66 4.35 -1.21
N PHE A 226 -10.86 3.41 -0.72
CA PHE A 226 -10.01 3.61 0.46
C PHE A 226 -9.06 4.80 0.26
N CYS A 227 -8.35 4.86 -0.87
CA CYS A 227 -7.48 6.00 -1.19
C CYS A 227 -8.25 7.31 -1.27
N ALA A 228 -9.45 7.32 -1.87
CA ALA A 228 -10.26 8.52 -1.94
C ALA A 228 -10.67 9.01 -0.54
N LEU A 229 -10.97 8.12 0.39
CA LEU A 229 -11.30 8.47 1.77
C LEU A 229 -10.10 9.06 2.50
N THR A 230 -8.94 8.41 2.43
CA THR A 230 -7.72 8.88 3.10
C THR A 230 -7.23 10.21 2.52
N MET A 231 -7.27 10.38 1.19
CA MET A 231 -6.90 11.65 0.56
C MET A 231 -7.85 12.79 0.95
N LYS A 232 -9.16 12.55 0.95
CA LYS A 232 -10.14 13.56 1.37
C LYS A 232 -9.97 13.93 2.85
N ALA A 233 -9.65 12.95 3.70
CA ALA A 233 -9.35 13.17 5.11
C ALA A 233 -8.13 14.09 5.31
N VAL A 234 -7.01 13.79 4.64
CA VAL A 234 -5.82 14.64 4.68
C VAL A 234 -6.12 16.03 4.14
N GLY A 235 -6.86 16.15 3.03
CA GLY A 235 -7.25 17.43 2.46
C GLY A 235 -8.07 18.30 3.42
N ARG A 236 -9.02 17.72 4.16
CA ARG A 236 -9.78 18.44 5.20
C ARG A 236 -8.89 18.89 6.36
N ALA A 237 -8.04 18.00 6.87
CA ALA A 237 -7.14 18.31 7.98
C ALA A 237 -6.10 19.37 7.60
N ALA A 238 -5.51 19.26 6.40
CA ALA A 238 -4.58 20.25 5.86
C ALA A 238 -5.26 21.61 5.63
N GLY A 239 -6.50 21.62 5.13
CA GLY A 239 -7.29 22.85 4.98
C GLY A 239 -7.48 23.58 6.32
N ALA A 240 -7.90 22.85 7.36
CA ALA A 240 -8.05 23.39 8.70
C ALA A 240 -6.71 23.90 9.29
N MET A 241 -5.61 23.19 9.04
CA MET A 241 -4.27 23.62 9.43
C MET A 241 -3.86 24.93 8.77
N VAL A 242 -4.11 25.06 7.45
CA VAL A 242 -3.79 26.29 6.69
C VAL A 242 -4.62 27.48 7.19
N GLU A 243 -5.91 27.28 7.44
CA GLU A 243 -6.77 28.33 8.00
C GLU A 243 -6.30 28.79 9.39
N GLU A 244 -5.91 27.85 10.25
CA GLU A 244 -5.39 28.17 11.58
C GLU A 244 -4.06 28.93 11.53
N VAL A 245 -3.10 28.47 10.71
CA VAL A 245 -1.80 29.16 10.54
C VAL A 245 -2.02 30.58 10.00
N ARG A 246 -2.92 30.75 9.02
CA ARG A 246 -3.29 32.07 8.49
C ARG A 246 -3.96 32.94 9.56
N ARG A 247 -4.84 32.37 10.38
CA ARG A 247 -5.50 33.08 11.48
C ARG A 247 -4.46 33.59 12.48
N GLN A 248 -3.50 32.75 12.89
CA GLN A 248 -2.43 33.14 13.81
C GLN A 248 -1.57 34.27 13.21
N PHE A 249 -1.09 34.15 11.98
CA PHE A 249 -0.30 35.21 11.34
C PHE A 249 -1.05 36.53 11.18
N LYS A 250 -2.36 36.49 10.92
CA LYS A 250 -3.18 37.70 10.80
C LYS A 250 -3.50 38.35 12.15
N ALA A 251 -3.82 37.55 13.16
CA ALA A 251 -4.18 38.03 14.50
C ALA A 251 -2.97 38.45 15.34
N HIS A 252 -1.82 37.82 15.11
CA HIS A 252 -0.57 38.02 15.85
C HIS A 252 0.60 38.33 14.89
N PRO A 253 0.71 39.58 14.39
CA PRO A 253 1.76 39.96 13.45
C PRO A 253 3.19 39.80 14.02
N GLY A 254 3.34 39.77 15.34
CA GLY A 254 4.61 39.56 16.04
C GLY A 254 5.27 38.21 15.72
N ILE A 255 4.48 37.21 15.30
CA ILE A 255 5.00 35.89 14.89
C ILE A 255 5.91 36.02 13.67
N MET A 256 5.48 36.75 12.64
CA MET A 256 6.28 36.96 11.41
C MET A 256 7.51 37.84 11.68
N GLN A 257 7.44 38.68 12.72
CA GLN A 257 8.55 39.52 13.18
C GLN A 257 9.49 38.79 14.14
N ARG A 258 9.20 37.52 14.48
CA ARG A 258 9.92 36.70 15.47
C ARG A 258 9.94 37.29 16.88
N THR A 259 9.00 38.18 17.21
CA THR A 259 8.88 38.79 18.55
C THR A 259 7.86 38.07 19.44
N GLU A 260 6.99 37.24 18.84
CA GLU A 260 5.95 36.47 19.52
C GLU A 260 6.03 35.00 19.11
N LYS A 261 5.75 34.08 20.05
CA LYS A 261 5.71 32.64 19.75
C LYS A 261 4.33 32.25 19.21
N PRO A 262 4.26 31.42 18.16
CA PRO A 262 2.98 30.89 17.66
C PRO A 262 2.40 29.86 18.64
N ASP A 263 1.09 29.63 18.52
CA ASP A 263 0.41 28.58 19.27
C ASP A 263 0.54 27.24 18.54
N TYR A 264 1.58 26.50 18.91
CA TYR A 264 1.84 25.16 18.39
C TYR A 264 0.80 24.13 18.85
N ALA A 265 0.27 24.28 20.07
CA ALA A 265 -0.64 23.31 20.66
C ALA A 265 -1.93 23.21 19.85
N ARG A 266 -2.41 24.34 19.33
CA ARG A 266 -3.60 24.37 18.48
C ARG A 266 -3.41 23.60 17.17
N CYS A 267 -2.26 23.74 16.51
CA CYS A 267 -1.94 22.97 15.31
C CYS A 267 -1.90 21.46 15.61
N VAL A 268 -1.27 21.06 16.72
CA VAL A 268 -1.22 19.66 17.17
C VAL A 268 -2.62 19.11 17.46
N GLU A 269 -3.49 19.89 18.08
CA GLU A 269 -4.86 19.48 18.37
C GLU A 269 -5.67 19.23 17.08
N ILE A 270 -5.55 20.11 16.09
CA ILE A 270 -6.24 19.97 14.78
C ILE A 270 -5.82 18.67 14.09
N SER A 271 -4.52 18.40 13.98
CA SER A 271 -4.04 17.19 13.32
C SER A 271 -4.40 15.93 14.12
N THR A 272 -4.32 15.97 15.45
CA THR A 272 -4.64 14.83 16.33
C THR A 272 -6.12 14.45 16.25
N LEU A 273 -7.03 15.41 16.47
CA LEU A 273 -8.47 15.15 16.43
C LEU A 273 -8.94 14.80 15.01
N GLY A 274 -8.36 15.46 14.00
CA GLY A 274 -8.61 15.15 12.60
C GLY A 274 -8.25 13.70 12.28
N ALA A 275 -7.00 13.30 12.55
CA ALA A 275 -6.54 11.94 12.30
C ALA A 275 -7.39 10.88 13.03
N GLN A 276 -7.73 11.11 14.30
CA GLN A 276 -8.53 10.17 15.10
C GLN A 276 -9.93 9.94 14.54
N ARG A 277 -10.62 11.01 14.13
CA ARG A 277 -11.97 10.88 13.56
C ARG A 277 -11.95 10.25 12.17
N GLU A 278 -10.99 10.66 11.36
CA GLU A 278 -10.92 10.29 9.95
C GLU A 278 -10.43 8.85 9.72
N MET A 279 -9.65 8.27 10.65
CA MET A 279 -9.18 6.88 10.52
C MET A 279 -10.27 5.82 10.76
N ILE A 280 -11.36 6.17 11.45
CA ILE A 280 -12.39 5.21 11.88
C ILE A 280 -13.10 4.62 10.67
N TYR A 281 -13.58 5.47 9.75
CA TYR A 281 -14.42 5.03 8.65
C TYR A 281 -13.68 4.12 7.64
N PRO A 282 -12.48 4.46 7.14
CA PRO A 282 -11.71 3.56 6.28
C PRO A 282 -11.41 2.21 6.94
N SER A 283 -11.08 2.21 8.24
CA SER A 283 -10.78 0.99 9.00
C SER A 283 -12.02 0.10 9.17
N LEU A 284 -13.18 0.70 9.46
CA LEU A 284 -14.44 -0.04 9.57
C LEU A 284 -14.84 -0.70 8.23
N ILE A 285 -14.67 0.00 7.11
CA ILE A 285 -14.96 -0.55 5.79
C ILE A 285 -14.08 -1.78 5.51
N ALA A 286 -12.78 -1.70 5.82
CA ALA A 286 -11.85 -2.82 5.65
C ALA A 286 -12.23 -4.06 6.49
N LEU A 287 -12.86 -3.86 7.64
CA LEU A 287 -13.32 -4.93 8.53
C LEU A 287 -14.69 -5.50 8.11
N VAL A 288 -15.63 -4.63 7.74
CA VAL A 288 -17.03 -5.01 7.50
C VAL A 288 -17.22 -5.64 6.12
N VAL A 289 -16.55 -5.12 5.09
CA VAL A 289 -16.78 -5.58 3.70
C VAL A 289 -16.44 -7.06 3.49
N PRO A 290 -15.30 -7.60 3.96
CA PRO A 290 -15.01 -9.02 3.78
C PRO A 290 -16.05 -9.94 4.44
N VAL A 291 -16.54 -9.56 5.63
CA VAL A 291 -17.57 -10.31 6.35
C VAL A 291 -18.91 -10.25 5.61
N LEU A 292 -19.33 -9.07 5.17
CA LEU A 292 -20.57 -8.91 4.41
C LEU A 292 -20.53 -9.69 3.09
N ILE A 293 -19.42 -9.60 2.35
CA ILE A 293 -19.24 -10.34 1.10
C ILE A 293 -19.25 -11.85 1.37
N GLY A 294 -18.60 -12.32 2.44
CA GLY A 294 -18.63 -13.72 2.83
C GLY A 294 -20.01 -14.23 3.20
N LEU A 295 -20.80 -13.45 3.94
CA LEU A 295 -22.17 -13.84 4.30
C LEU A 295 -23.11 -13.83 3.08
N VAL A 296 -23.00 -12.84 2.20
CA VAL A 296 -23.92 -12.67 1.06
C VAL A 296 -23.53 -13.55 -0.13
N LEU A 297 -22.25 -13.56 -0.51
CA LEU A 297 -21.73 -14.20 -1.74
C LEU A 297 -20.90 -15.46 -1.46
N GLY A 298 -20.76 -15.85 -0.19
CA GLY A 298 -20.04 -17.05 0.22
C GLY A 298 -18.54 -16.99 -0.04
N VAL A 299 -17.93 -18.18 -0.02
CA VAL A 299 -16.47 -18.36 -0.16
C VAL A 299 -15.98 -17.86 -1.52
N ALA A 300 -16.74 -18.10 -2.59
CA ALA A 300 -16.40 -17.67 -3.94
C ALA A 300 -16.31 -16.13 -4.06
N GLY A 301 -17.26 -15.41 -3.45
CA GLY A 301 -17.25 -13.95 -3.43
C GLY A 301 -16.06 -13.38 -2.66
N VAL A 302 -15.69 -13.98 -1.53
CA VAL A 302 -14.52 -13.56 -0.74
C VAL A 302 -13.21 -13.79 -1.50
N LEU A 303 -13.06 -14.94 -2.16
CA LEU A 303 -11.88 -15.19 -3.01
C LEU A 303 -11.77 -14.18 -4.15
N GLY A 304 -12.91 -13.80 -4.76
CA GLY A 304 -12.97 -12.70 -5.71
C GLY A 304 -12.51 -11.38 -5.09
N LEU A 305 -13.08 -10.98 -3.94
CA LEU A 305 -12.77 -9.75 -3.21
C LEU A 305 -11.27 -9.63 -2.91
N LEU A 306 -10.69 -10.68 -2.33
CA LEU A 306 -9.28 -10.69 -1.96
C LEU A 306 -8.37 -10.64 -3.19
N THR A 307 -8.72 -11.34 -4.27
CA THR A 307 -7.95 -11.34 -5.52
C THR A 307 -8.00 -9.96 -6.22
N GLY A 308 -9.18 -9.36 -6.32
CA GLY A 308 -9.34 -8.03 -6.91
C GLY A 308 -8.66 -6.93 -6.08
N GLY A 309 -8.81 -6.99 -4.76
CA GLY A 309 -8.16 -6.06 -3.83
C GLY A 309 -6.64 -6.17 -3.87
N LEU A 310 -6.10 -7.39 -3.97
CA LEU A 310 -4.67 -7.63 -4.18
C LEU A 310 -4.18 -7.04 -5.51
N ALA A 311 -4.79 -7.44 -6.62
CA ALA A 311 -4.33 -7.06 -7.95
C ALA A 311 -4.35 -5.54 -8.17
N THR A 312 -5.45 -4.88 -7.79
CA THR A 312 -5.58 -3.43 -7.94
C THR A 312 -4.84 -2.66 -6.86
N GLY A 313 -4.96 -3.09 -5.59
CA GLY A 313 -4.34 -2.38 -4.47
C GLY A 313 -2.82 -2.39 -4.51
N PHE A 314 -2.20 -3.49 -4.97
CA PHE A 314 -0.75 -3.57 -5.14
C PHE A 314 -0.24 -2.55 -6.16
N VAL A 315 -0.83 -2.52 -7.37
CA VAL A 315 -0.45 -1.60 -8.44
C VAL A 315 -0.66 -0.14 -8.01
N LEU A 316 -1.80 0.15 -7.40
CA LEU A 316 -2.14 1.48 -6.92
C LEU A 316 -1.20 1.95 -5.80
N ALA A 317 -0.81 1.06 -4.88
CA ALA A 317 0.09 1.37 -3.79
C ALA A 317 1.48 1.80 -4.30
N ILE A 318 2.05 1.08 -5.27
CA ILE A 318 3.33 1.43 -5.89
C ILE A 318 3.22 2.77 -6.61
N MET A 319 2.17 2.93 -7.43
CA MET A 319 1.95 4.16 -8.18
C MET A 319 1.93 5.38 -7.24
N MET A 320 1.18 5.30 -6.14
CA MET A 320 1.06 6.41 -5.20
C MET A 320 2.36 6.66 -4.43
N ALA A 321 3.02 5.62 -3.92
CA ALA A 321 4.27 5.76 -3.19
C ALA A 321 5.37 6.40 -4.06
N ASN A 322 5.51 5.95 -5.30
CA ASN A 322 6.55 6.43 -6.22
C ASN A 322 6.23 7.82 -6.76
N ALA A 323 4.99 8.12 -7.13
CA ALA A 323 4.60 9.47 -7.57
C ALA A 323 4.90 10.51 -6.47
N GLY A 324 4.48 10.22 -5.23
CA GLY A 324 4.74 11.10 -4.09
C GLY A 324 6.23 11.29 -3.82
N GLY A 325 7.02 10.20 -3.83
CA GLY A 325 8.47 10.27 -3.63
C GLY A 325 9.19 11.05 -4.75
N ALA A 326 8.74 10.88 -5.99
CA ALA A 326 9.30 11.59 -7.14
C ALA A 326 9.00 13.09 -7.11
N TRP A 327 7.78 13.51 -6.71
CA TRP A 327 7.49 14.94 -6.51
C TRP A 327 8.35 15.59 -5.43
N ASP A 328 8.54 14.92 -4.30
CA ASP A 328 9.36 15.42 -3.19
C ASP A 328 10.82 15.59 -3.62
N ASN A 329 11.41 14.56 -4.23
CA ASN A 329 12.78 14.64 -4.71
C ASN A 329 12.95 15.59 -5.91
N ALA A 330 11.92 15.79 -6.73
CA ALA A 330 11.92 16.84 -7.75
C ALA A 330 11.96 18.24 -7.10
N LYS A 331 11.21 18.47 -6.02
CA LYS A 331 11.32 19.69 -5.21
C LYS A 331 12.73 19.85 -4.66
N LYS A 332 13.31 18.84 -4.01
CA LYS A 332 14.69 18.88 -3.49
C LYS A 332 15.72 19.16 -4.58
N TYR A 333 15.54 18.61 -5.79
CA TYR A 333 16.39 18.89 -6.93
C TYR A 333 16.37 20.36 -7.36
N VAL A 334 15.18 20.98 -7.38
CA VAL A 334 15.04 22.42 -7.62
C VAL A 334 15.68 23.23 -6.49
N GLU A 335 15.50 22.82 -5.23
CA GLU A 335 16.11 23.45 -4.07
C GLU A 335 17.63 23.43 -4.10
N GLY A 336 18.22 22.39 -4.69
CA GLY A 336 19.67 22.26 -4.96
C GLY A 336 20.20 23.17 -6.08
N GLY A 337 19.35 23.95 -6.74
CA GLY A 337 19.75 24.99 -7.70
C GLY A 337 19.67 24.61 -9.17
N ALA A 338 19.23 23.39 -9.53
CA ALA A 338 19.24 22.93 -10.91
C ALA A 338 18.23 23.63 -11.83
N VAL A 339 17.07 24.06 -11.29
CA VAL A 339 15.97 24.69 -12.06
C VAL A 339 15.49 25.98 -11.37
N GLY A 340 16.40 26.94 -11.19
CA GLY A 340 16.08 28.28 -10.65
C GLY A 340 16.23 28.43 -9.13
N GLY A 341 16.35 27.34 -8.37
CA GLY A 341 16.65 27.40 -6.93
C GLY A 341 15.46 27.74 -6.04
N LYS A 342 15.70 27.74 -4.72
CA LYS A 342 14.71 28.09 -3.69
C LYS A 342 14.10 29.47 -3.94
N GLY A 343 12.77 29.57 -3.82
CA GLY A 343 12.01 30.82 -3.98
C GLY A 343 11.61 31.17 -5.41
N SER A 344 12.14 30.47 -6.42
CA SER A 344 11.73 30.63 -7.81
C SER A 344 10.30 30.16 -8.08
N GLU A 345 9.70 30.58 -9.20
CA GLU A 345 8.38 30.07 -9.62
C GLU A 345 8.40 28.55 -9.88
N ALA A 346 9.52 28.02 -10.37
CA ALA A 346 9.73 26.58 -10.51
C ALA A 346 9.72 25.88 -9.14
N HIS A 347 10.35 26.46 -8.12
CA HIS A 347 10.31 25.93 -6.76
C HIS A 347 8.89 25.92 -6.19
N LYS A 348 8.12 27.00 -6.38
CA LYS A 348 6.71 27.03 -5.95
C LYS A 348 5.88 25.96 -6.67
N ALA A 349 6.13 25.74 -7.96
CA ALA A 349 5.45 24.70 -8.73
C ALA A 349 5.76 23.28 -8.22
N THR A 350 7.01 22.99 -7.87
CA THR A 350 7.38 21.68 -7.31
C THR A 350 6.90 21.50 -5.87
N VAL A 351 6.82 22.56 -5.08
CA VAL A 351 6.18 22.53 -3.75
C VAL A 351 4.69 22.14 -3.88
N VAL A 352 3.97 22.68 -4.87
CA VAL A 352 2.58 22.26 -5.11
C VAL A 352 2.52 20.76 -5.45
N GLY A 353 3.40 20.27 -6.33
CA GLY A 353 3.49 18.84 -6.65
C GLY A 353 3.75 17.97 -5.41
N ASP A 354 4.71 18.36 -4.57
CA ASP A 354 5.05 17.66 -3.33
C ASP A 354 3.86 17.61 -2.34
N THR A 355 3.16 18.73 -2.14
CA THR A 355 1.98 18.77 -1.26
C THR A 355 0.79 17.94 -1.79
N VAL A 356 0.70 17.72 -3.11
CA VAL A 356 -0.23 16.74 -3.70
C VAL A 356 0.27 15.32 -3.45
N GLY A 357 1.58 15.11 -3.49
CA GLY A 357 2.26 13.85 -3.24
C GLY A 357 2.22 13.37 -1.80
N ASP A 358 2.19 14.25 -0.79
CA ASP A 358 2.17 13.88 0.64
C ASP A 358 1.07 12.86 1.00
N PRO A 359 -0.22 13.11 0.70
CA PRO A 359 -1.26 12.11 0.96
C PRO A 359 -1.12 10.85 0.09
N PHE A 360 -0.38 10.90 -1.02
CA PHE A 360 -0.08 9.71 -1.83
C PHE A 360 0.97 8.84 -1.14
N LYS A 361 2.14 9.41 -0.81
CA LYS A 361 3.29 8.66 -0.30
C LYS A 361 3.21 8.32 1.18
N ASP A 362 2.52 9.10 2.00
CA ASP A 362 2.56 8.96 3.47
C ASP A 362 1.23 8.57 4.11
N THR A 363 0.14 8.57 3.35
CA THR A 363 -1.17 8.12 3.86
C THR A 363 -1.74 7.00 3.02
N SER A 364 -2.10 7.27 1.77
CA SER A 364 -2.93 6.35 0.97
C SER A 364 -2.13 5.16 0.45
N GLY A 365 -0.99 5.42 -0.18
CA GLY A 365 -0.14 4.39 -0.79
C GLY A 365 0.32 3.31 0.21
N PRO A 366 0.99 3.67 1.32
CA PRO A 366 1.41 2.69 2.32
C PRO A 366 0.24 1.97 3.01
N SER A 367 -0.89 2.65 3.21
CA SER A 367 -2.06 2.05 3.86
C SER A 367 -2.76 0.99 3.02
N LEU A 368 -2.61 1.02 1.68
CA LEU A 368 -3.16 -0.03 0.82
C LEU A 368 -2.57 -1.42 1.08
N ASN A 369 -1.28 -1.51 1.42
CA ASN A 369 -0.65 -2.76 1.84
C ASN A 369 -1.34 -3.32 3.11
N ILE A 370 -1.64 -2.44 4.07
CA ILE A 370 -2.36 -2.81 5.29
C ILE A 370 -3.79 -3.23 4.96
N LEU A 371 -4.49 -2.50 4.10
CA LEU A 371 -5.84 -2.84 3.65
C LEU A 371 -5.90 -4.26 3.08
N ILE A 372 -4.98 -4.62 2.17
CA ILE A 372 -4.94 -5.95 1.54
C ILE A 372 -4.74 -7.05 2.61
N LYS A 373 -3.76 -6.87 3.50
CA LYS A 373 -3.47 -7.84 4.56
C LYS A 373 -4.62 -7.93 5.56
N LEU A 374 -5.19 -6.80 5.96
CA LEU A 374 -6.28 -6.74 6.92
C LEU A 374 -7.54 -7.43 6.37
N MET A 375 -7.95 -7.14 5.13
CA MET A 375 -9.09 -7.82 4.52
C MET A 375 -8.87 -9.34 4.45
N SER A 376 -7.64 -9.77 4.09
CA SER A 376 -7.28 -11.19 4.05
C SER A 376 -7.36 -11.83 5.44
N MET A 377 -6.79 -11.19 6.46
CA MET A 377 -6.83 -11.67 7.85
C MET A 377 -8.25 -11.72 8.41
N VAL A 378 -9.08 -10.71 8.12
CA VAL A 378 -10.49 -10.70 8.52
C VAL A 378 -11.23 -11.88 7.89
N SER A 379 -11.04 -12.13 6.60
CA SER A 379 -11.63 -13.30 5.94
C SER A 379 -11.21 -14.61 6.60
N VAL A 380 -9.93 -14.77 6.96
CA VAL A 380 -9.40 -15.94 7.68
C VAL A 380 -10.08 -16.08 9.04
N VAL A 381 -10.15 -15.02 9.84
CA VAL A 381 -10.76 -15.04 11.18
C VAL A 381 -12.26 -15.38 11.13
N PHE A 382 -12.98 -14.87 10.14
CA PHE A 382 -14.41 -15.11 9.97
C PHE A 382 -14.73 -16.31 9.07
N ALA A 383 -13.73 -17.10 8.66
CA ALA A 383 -13.92 -18.24 7.77
C ALA A 383 -14.94 -19.26 8.35
N GLY A 384 -14.85 -19.59 9.63
CA GLY A 384 -15.84 -20.49 10.27
C GLY A 384 -17.28 -19.96 10.23
N LEU A 385 -17.47 -18.65 10.41
CA LEU A 385 -18.77 -18.00 10.26
C LEU A 385 -19.28 -18.11 8.82
N ILE A 386 -18.42 -17.81 7.85
CA ILE A 386 -18.73 -17.85 6.41
C ILE A 386 -19.03 -19.28 5.96
N ALA A 387 -18.27 -20.26 6.43
CA ALA A 387 -18.50 -21.67 6.12
C ALA A 387 -19.86 -22.18 6.62
N LYS A 388 -20.35 -21.65 7.74
CA LYS A 388 -21.63 -22.06 8.34
C LYS A 388 -22.84 -21.30 7.81
N TYR A 389 -22.71 -19.99 7.61
CA TYR A 389 -23.82 -19.08 7.32
C TYR A 389 -23.69 -18.32 6.00
N GLY A 390 -22.66 -18.61 5.20
CA GLY A 390 -22.45 -18.00 3.89
C GLY A 390 -23.54 -18.34 2.90
N ASP A 391 -23.45 -17.70 1.73
CA ASP A 391 -24.38 -17.90 0.60
C ASP A 391 -25.85 -17.57 0.92
N ILE A 392 -26.08 -16.56 1.77
CA ILE A 392 -27.44 -16.05 2.07
C ILE A 392 -28.20 -15.71 0.78
N LEU A 393 -27.51 -15.18 -0.24
CA LEU A 393 -28.15 -14.84 -1.51
C LEU A 393 -28.74 -16.07 -2.22
N ASP A 394 -28.01 -17.19 -2.24
CA ASP A 394 -28.51 -18.43 -2.87
C ASP A 394 -29.61 -19.06 -2.05
N ASN A 395 -29.53 -18.98 -0.71
CA ASN A 395 -30.56 -19.47 0.19
C ASN A 395 -31.86 -18.64 0.11
N PHE A 396 -31.80 -17.40 -0.38
CA PHE A 396 -32.97 -16.54 -0.58
C PHE A 396 -33.58 -16.67 -1.98
N LEU A 397 -32.76 -16.98 -2.99
CA LEU A 397 -33.20 -17.09 -4.39
C LEU A 397 -33.68 -18.50 -4.79
N ASN A 398 -33.32 -19.54 -4.02
CA ASN A 398 -33.84 -20.91 -4.15
C ASN A 398 -34.90 -21.18 -3.08
#